data_AF-A0AAU6ZKA5-F1
#
_entry.id   AF-A0AAU6ZKA5-F1
#
_cell.length_a   1.000
_cell.length_b   1.000
_cell.length_c   1.000
_cell.angle_alpha   90.00
_cell.angle_beta   90.00
_cell.angle_gamma   90.00
#
_symmetry.space_group_name_H-M   'P 1'
#
loop_
_entity.id
_entity.type
_entity.pdbx_description
1 polymer ?
#
loop_
_entity_poly.entity_id
_entity_poly.type
_entity_poly.pdbx_seq_one_letter_code
_entity_poly.pdbx_strand_id
1 'polypeptide(L)'
;MNLNIYLGLLHQGEATLAESFRQVSDGHGSEPDIHFLCQSLAKQCDKHEELLLPIAERYGNDTSDHEPERLHADGLSETRTGPVGLLRDLQDLYLLASLVDVTWTVVNQAGSALRDDELLAVVEQCHKETEVQLSWLKTRMKQAAPQALLVAD
;
A
#
# COMPACT_ATOMS: atom_id res chain seq x y z
N MET A 1 14.73 2.04 -19.35
CA MET A 1 15.54 1.43 -18.26
C MET A 1 14.55 0.87 -17.26
N ASN A 2 14.60 -0.41 -16.88
CA ASN A 2 13.55 -1.09 -16.10
C ASN A 2 13.16 -0.45 -14.75
N LEU A 3 13.88 0.56 -14.25
CA LEU A 3 13.43 1.36 -13.11
C LEU A 3 12.08 2.05 -13.36
N ASN A 4 11.81 2.51 -14.59
CA ASN A 4 10.52 3.12 -14.93
C ASN A 4 9.34 2.16 -14.68
N ILE A 5 9.54 0.86 -14.95
CA ILE A 5 8.56 -0.20 -14.68
C ILE A 5 8.26 -0.26 -13.17
N TYR A 6 9.30 -0.30 -12.32
CA TYR A 6 9.12 -0.40 -10.87
C TYR A 6 8.55 0.89 -10.25
N LEU A 7 8.85 2.06 -10.82
CA LEU A 7 8.19 3.31 -10.44
C LEU A 7 6.69 3.30 -10.82
N GLY A 8 6.35 2.74 -11.98
CA GLY A 8 4.96 2.49 -12.38
C GLY A 8 4.24 1.52 -11.45
N LEU A 9 4.91 0.43 -11.06
CA LEU A 9 4.38 -0.54 -10.08
C LEU A 9 4.16 0.12 -8.71
N LEU A 10 5.08 0.97 -8.23
CA LEU A 10 4.88 1.72 -7.00
C LEU A 10 3.67 2.65 -7.09
N HIS A 11 3.59 3.46 -8.15
CA HIS A 11 2.47 4.37 -8.33
C HIS A 11 1.13 3.63 -8.36
N GLN A 12 1.04 2.53 -9.12
CA GLN A 12 -0.19 1.72 -9.16
C GLN A 12 -0.46 1.03 -7.80
N GLY A 13 0.58 0.56 -7.12
CA GLY A 13 0.48 -0.09 -5.81
C GLY A 13 -0.05 0.86 -4.74
N GLU A 14 0.49 2.08 -4.67
CA GLU A 14 0.03 3.14 -3.76
C GLU A 14 -1.43 3.51 -4.04
N ALA A 15 -1.82 3.71 -5.30
CA ALA A 15 -3.20 4.00 -5.69
C ALA A 15 -4.16 2.89 -5.27
N THR A 16 -3.78 1.64 -5.51
CA THR A 16 -4.58 0.47 -5.17
C THR A 16 -4.70 0.31 -3.65
N LEU A 17 -3.63 0.61 -2.92
CA LEU A 17 -3.59 0.55 -1.46
C LEU A 17 -4.42 1.66 -0.82
N ALA A 18 -4.33 2.88 -1.35
CA ALA A 18 -5.15 4.01 -0.92
C ALA A 18 -6.65 3.70 -1.04
N GLU A 19 -7.06 3.15 -2.19
CA GLU A 19 -8.46 2.79 -2.42
C GLU A 19 -8.89 1.62 -1.53
N SER A 20 -8.04 0.62 -1.36
CA SER A 20 -8.31 -0.50 -0.47
C SER A 20 -8.48 -0.06 0.99
N PHE A 21 -7.67 0.91 1.45
CA PHE A 21 -7.84 1.49 2.78
C PHE A 21 -9.17 2.24 2.91
N ARG A 22 -9.58 3.01 1.90
CA ARG A 22 -10.89 3.68 1.88
C ARG A 22 -12.03 2.67 1.93
N GLN A 23 -11.96 1.61 1.12
CA GLN A 23 -12.94 0.53 1.10
C GLN A 23 -13.09 -0.14 2.47
N VAL A 24 -11.98 -0.45 3.16
CA VAL A 24 -12.00 -1.03 4.51
C VAL A 24 -12.53 -0.04 5.55
N SER A 25 -12.19 1.25 5.43
CA SER A 25 -12.71 2.31 6.31
C SER A 25 -14.24 2.41 6.24
N ASP A 26 -14.80 2.33 5.04
CA ASP A 26 -16.24 2.45 4.82
C ASP A 26 -16.97 1.17 5.24
N GLY A 27 -16.45 0.00 4.84
CA GLY A 27 -17.08 -1.29 5.11
C GLY A 27 -17.06 -1.72 6.58
N HIS A 28 -16.09 -1.25 7.35
CA HIS A 28 -15.94 -1.54 8.79
C HIS A 28 -16.07 -0.30 9.67
N GLY A 29 -16.78 0.73 9.19
CA GLY A 29 -16.89 2.02 9.87
C GLY A 29 -17.53 1.99 11.27
N SER A 30 -18.13 0.87 11.68
CA SER A 30 -18.59 0.66 13.06
C SER A 30 -17.45 0.54 14.08
N GLU A 31 -16.23 0.23 13.61
CA GLU A 31 -14.99 0.22 14.40
C GLU A 31 -14.30 1.58 14.21
N PRO A 32 -14.39 2.52 15.19
CA PRO A 32 -13.95 3.90 14.96
C PRO A 32 -12.47 4.03 14.64
N ASP A 33 -11.62 3.17 15.23
CA ASP A 33 -10.20 3.16 14.96
C ASP A 33 -9.90 2.75 13.51
N ILE A 34 -10.59 1.73 12.98
CA ILE A 34 -10.49 1.32 11.57
C ILE A 34 -10.89 2.48 10.66
N HIS A 35 -12.03 3.12 10.93
CA HIS A 35 -12.51 4.21 10.09
C HIS A 35 -11.47 5.34 9.94
N PHE A 36 -11.02 5.92 11.06
CA PHE A 36 -10.14 7.09 11.02
C PHE A 36 -8.69 6.76 10.64
N LEU A 37 -8.17 5.61 11.08
CA LEU A 37 -6.80 5.23 10.76
C LEU A 37 -6.68 4.84 9.29
N CYS A 38 -7.57 4.01 8.75
CA CYS A 38 -7.52 3.67 7.33
C CYS A 38 -7.67 4.91 6.42
N GLN A 39 -8.51 5.89 6.78
CA GLN A 39 -8.57 7.16 6.02
C GLN A 39 -7.26 7.95 6.09
N SER A 40 -6.57 7.91 7.22
CA SER A 40 -5.28 8.58 7.39
C SER A 40 -4.19 7.88 6.57
N LEU A 41 -4.17 6.54 6.58
CA LEU A 41 -3.23 5.75 5.79
C LEU A 41 -3.48 5.89 4.28
N ALA A 42 -4.75 5.96 3.85
CA ALA A 42 -5.09 6.23 2.46
C ALA A 42 -4.51 7.57 1.98
N LYS A 43 -4.61 8.62 2.81
CA LYS A 43 -4.02 9.94 2.50
C LYS A 43 -2.49 9.91 2.43
N GLN A 44 -1.83 9.03 3.19
CA GLN A 44 -0.38 8.84 3.07
C GLN A 44 -0.03 8.21 1.71
N CYS A 45 -0.76 7.19 1.29
CA CYS A 45 -0.60 6.60 -0.04
C CYS A 45 -0.84 7.62 -1.16
N ASP A 46 -1.92 8.42 -1.07
CA ASP A 46 -2.17 9.52 -2.02
C ASP A 46 -0.97 10.49 -2.06
N LYS A 47 -0.36 10.76 -0.89
CA LYS A 47 0.82 11.61 -0.80
C LYS A 47 2.07 10.98 -1.41
N HIS A 48 2.24 9.65 -1.27
CA HIS A 48 3.34 8.92 -1.90
C HIS A 48 3.25 9.02 -3.42
N GLU A 49 2.05 8.91 -4.00
CA GLU A 49 1.84 9.10 -5.45
C GLU A 49 2.27 10.50 -5.90
N GLU A 50 1.88 11.54 -5.17
CA GLU A 50 2.29 12.92 -5.48
C GLU A 50 3.82 13.10 -5.46
N LEU A 51 4.51 12.44 -4.53
CA LEU A 51 5.97 12.50 -4.42
C LEU A 51 6.67 11.68 -5.51
N LEU A 52 6.06 10.58 -5.95
CA LEU A 52 6.57 9.72 -7.01
C LEU A 52 6.45 10.33 -8.40
N LEU A 53 5.43 11.15 -8.66
CA LEU A 53 5.12 11.65 -9.99
C LEU A 53 6.30 12.37 -10.68
N PRO A 54 7.00 13.34 -10.04
CA PRO A 54 8.15 14.01 -10.66
C PRO A 54 9.32 13.06 -10.98
N ILE A 55 9.52 12.05 -10.14
CA ILE A 55 10.55 11.02 -10.31
C ILE A 55 10.20 10.13 -11.51
N ALA A 56 8.95 9.66 -11.59
CA ALA A 56 8.46 8.83 -12.69
C ALA A 56 8.57 9.56 -14.04
N GLU A 57 8.18 10.84 -14.08
CA GLU A 57 8.32 11.67 -15.28
C GLU A 57 9.78 11.78 -15.75
N ARG A 58 10.73 11.96 -14.82
CA ARG A 58 12.16 12.06 -15.13
C ARG A 58 12.73 10.78 -15.75
N TYR A 59 12.30 9.62 -15.28
CA TYR A 59 12.81 8.32 -15.75
C TYR A 59 12.11 7.80 -17.00
N GLY A 60 11.13 8.55 -17.52
CA GLY A 60 10.41 8.28 -18.75
C GLY A 60 9.12 7.49 -18.49
N ASN A 61 7.99 8.09 -18.87
CA ASN A 61 6.66 7.53 -18.73
C ASN A 61 6.28 6.58 -19.89
N ASP A 62 7.27 5.86 -20.44
CA ASP A 62 7.11 5.00 -21.60
C ASP A 62 6.28 3.77 -21.23
N THR A 63 4.98 4.00 -21.16
CA THR A 63 3.87 3.06 -20.93
C THR A 63 3.48 2.38 -22.24
N SER A 64 4.39 2.34 -23.22
CA SER A 64 4.17 1.65 -24.48
C SER A 64 4.25 0.14 -24.26
N ASP A 65 3.06 -0.46 -24.14
CA ASP A 65 2.73 -1.80 -24.67
C ASP A 65 3.48 -3.01 -24.08
N HIS A 66 3.95 -2.93 -22.83
CA HIS A 66 4.46 -4.09 -22.11
C HIS A 66 3.41 -4.59 -21.10
N GLU A 67 2.54 -5.46 -21.62
CA GLU A 67 1.57 -6.29 -20.89
C GLU A 67 2.07 -6.98 -19.58
N PRO A 68 3.37 -7.27 -19.32
CA PRO A 68 3.83 -7.76 -18.01
C PRO A 68 3.77 -6.76 -16.83
N GLU A 69 3.35 -5.52 -17.04
CA GLU A 69 3.58 -4.40 -16.11
C GLU A 69 2.43 -4.05 -15.16
N ARG A 70 1.28 -4.74 -15.24
CA ARG A 70 0.17 -4.48 -14.32
C ARG A 70 0.48 -5.11 -12.97
N LEU A 71 0.33 -4.34 -11.89
CA LEU A 71 0.28 -4.89 -10.55
C LEU A 71 -0.83 -5.95 -10.51
N HIS A 72 -0.47 -7.23 -10.38
CA HIS A 72 -1.43 -8.35 -10.33
C HIS A 72 -2.16 -8.48 -8.98
N ALA A 73 -1.91 -7.56 -8.06
CA ALA A 73 -2.62 -7.50 -6.81
C ALA A 73 -3.92 -6.72 -7.03
N ASP A 74 -5.04 -7.44 -7.08
CA ASP A 74 -6.36 -6.83 -7.07
C ASP A 74 -6.57 -6.13 -5.72
N GLY A 75 -6.89 -4.84 -5.75
CA GLY A 75 -7.30 -4.10 -4.56
C GLY A 75 -8.63 -4.61 -4.00
N LEU A 76 -8.98 -4.16 -2.79
CA LEU A 76 -10.29 -4.47 -2.21
C LEU A 76 -11.36 -3.61 -2.89
N SER A 77 -12.29 -4.27 -3.60
CA SER A 77 -13.46 -3.63 -4.21
C SER A 77 -14.74 -3.79 -3.38
N GLU A 78 -14.76 -4.78 -2.49
CA GLU A 78 -15.84 -5.03 -1.54
C GLU A 78 -15.24 -5.45 -0.20
N THR A 79 -15.93 -5.12 0.89
CA THR A 79 -15.57 -5.59 2.24
C THR A 79 -16.43 -6.75 2.67
N ARG A 80 -15.83 -7.66 3.45
CA ARG A 80 -16.54 -8.78 4.07
C ARG A 80 -17.23 -8.31 5.35
N THR A 81 -18.30 -8.99 5.74
CA THR A 81 -19.07 -8.61 6.93
C THR A 81 -18.60 -9.34 8.18
N GLY A 82 -18.79 -8.70 9.34
CA GLY A 82 -18.59 -9.30 10.65
C GLY A 82 -17.12 -9.42 11.06
N PRO A 83 -16.85 -9.94 12.28
CA PRO A 83 -15.51 -9.94 12.88
C PRO A 83 -14.45 -10.69 12.07
N VAL A 84 -14.82 -11.84 11.48
CA VAL A 84 -13.93 -12.61 10.59
C VAL A 84 -13.72 -11.86 9.26
N GLY A 85 -14.76 -11.17 8.76
CA GLY A 85 -14.67 -10.33 7.58
C GLY A 85 -13.61 -9.24 7.74
N LEU A 86 -13.66 -8.49 8.84
CA LEU A 86 -12.64 -7.49 9.18
C LEU A 86 -11.24 -8.10 9.21
N LEU A 87 -11.07 -9.25 9.87
CA LEU A 87 -9.77 -9.90 9.96
C LEU A 87 -9.21 -10.27 8.58
N ARG A 88 -10.07 -10.76 7.67
CA ARG A 88 -9.69 -11.11 6.29
C ARG A 88 -9.36 -9.86 5.46
N ASP A 89 -10.13 -8.79 5.61
CA ASP A 89 -9.88 -7.53 4.89
C ASP A 89 -8.57 -6.86 5.36
N LEU A 90 -8.25 -6.93 6.67
CA LEU A 90 -6.95 -6.50 7.19
C LEU A 90 -5.78 -7.36 6.70
N GLN A 91 -5.99 -8.66 6.47
CA GLN A 91 -4.98 -9.53 5.86
C GLN A 91 -4.72 -9.16 4.40
N ASP A 92 -5.78 -8.90 3.64
CA ASP A 92 -5.67 -8.49 2.23
C ASP A 92 -4.94 -7.13 2.12
N LEU A 93 -5.25 -6.16 3.00
CA LEU A 93 -4.49 -4.91 3.13
C LEU A 93 -3.01 -5.16 3.46
N TYR A 94 -2.72 -6.07 4.39
CA TYR A 94 -1.33 -6.39 4.78
C TYR A 94 -0.54 -6.99 3.62
N LEU A 95 -1.16 -7.84 2.80
CA LEU A 95 -0.53 -8.41 1.62
C LEU A 95 -0.20 -7.34 0.58
N LEU A 96 -1.15 -6.44 0.31
CA LEU A 96 -0.95 -5.34 -0.64
C LEU A 96 0.12 -4.36 -0.16
N ALA A 97 0.09 -3.94 1.11
CA ALA A 97 1.11 -3.08 1.70
C ALA A 97 2.50 -3.75 1.70
N SER A 98 2.57 -5.08 1.88
CA SER A 98 3.84 -5.82 1.84
C SER A 98 4.42 -5.86 0.43
N LEU A 99 3.57 -5.92 -0.61
CA LEU A 99 4.01 -5.81 -1.99
C LEU A 99 4.60 -4.41 -2.27
N VAL A 100 3.93 -3.35 -1.80
CA VAL A 100 4.42 -1.97 -1.92
C VAL A 100 5.77 -1.81 -1.21
N ASP A 101 5.89 -2.28 0.03
CA ASP A 101 7.12 -2.26 0.84
C ASP A 101 8.32 -2.94 0.16
N VAL A 102 8.13 -4.16 -0.36
CA VAL A 102 9.19 -4.87 -1.08
C VAL A 102 9.53 -4.15 -2.40
N THR A 103 8.56 -3.51 -3.05
CA THR A 103 8.81 -2.71 -4.26
C THR A 103 9.65 -1.46 -3.93
N TRP A 104 9.36 -0.77 -2.82
CA TRP A 104 10.19 0.32 -2.29
C TRP A 104 11.62 -0.15 -2.02
N THR A 105 11.80 -1.35 -1.45
CA THR A 105 13.11 -1.95 -1.23
C THR A 105 13.90 -2.14 -2.53
N VAL A 106 13.27 -2.62 -3.61
CA VAL A 106 13.93 -2.80 -4.91
C VAL A 106 14.31 -1.45 -5.53
N VAL A 107 13.41 -0.47 -5.48
CA VAL A 107 13.66 0.89 -5.99
C VAL A 107 14.77 1.59 -5.21
N ASN A 108 14.85 1.39 -3.89
CA ASN A 108 15.94 1.90 -3.05
C ASN A 108 17.33 1.43 -3.53
N GLN A 109 17.45 0.15 -3.89
CA GLN A 109 18.71 -0.39 -4.42
C GLN A 109 19.08 0.23 -5.76
N ALA A 110 18.09 0.44 -6.65
CA ALA A 110 18.31 1.10 -7.92
C ALA A 110 18.74 2.57 -7.75
N GLY A 111 18.04 3.32 -6.88
CA GLY A 111 18.40 4.70 -6.55
C GLY A 111 19.80 4.83 -5.95
N SER A 112 20.17 3.89 -5.07
CA SER A 112 21.51 3.84 -4.48
C SER A 112 22.60 3.60 -5.53
N ALA A 113 22.36 2.70 -6.48
CA ALA A 113 23.31 2.43 -7.57
C ALA A 113 23.46 3.62 -8.53
N LEU A 114 22.37 4.35 -8.76
CA LEU A 114 22.34 5.56 -9.59
C LEU A 114 22.87 6.81 -8.86
N ARG A 115 22.97 6.77 -7.53
CA ARG A 115 23.26 7.94 -6.66
C ARG A 115 22.27 9.08 -6.90
N ASP A 116 21.00 8.73 -7.05
CA ASP A 116 19.92 9.69 -7.23
C ASP A 116 19.39 10.11 -5.85
N ASP A 117 19.97 11.18 -5.31
CA ASP A 117 19.63 11.68 -3.98
C ASP A 117 18.16 12.10 -3.85
N GLU A 118 17.53 12.55 -4.95
CA GLU A 118 16.12 12.96 -4.94
C GLU A 118 15.20 11.75 -4.88
N LEU A 119 15.49 10.71 -5.68
CA LEU A 119 14.77 9.43 -5.59
C LEU A 119 14.94 8.81 -4.19
N LEU A 120 16.15 8.81 -3.65
CA LEU A 120 16.44 8.23 -2.34
C LEU A 120 15.71 8.97 -1.21
N ALA A 121 15.55 10.28 -1.30
CA ALA A 121 14.77 11.05 -0.33
C ALA A 121 13.28 10.66 -0.34
N VAL A 122 12.69 10.48 -1.53
CA VAL A 122 11.30 10.01 -1.67
C VAL A 122 11.15 8.59 -1.13
N VAL A 123 12.07 7.70 -1.48
CA VAL A 123 12.10 6.31 -1.00
C VAL A 123 12.20 6.26 0.52
N GLU A 124 13.12 7.01 1.13
CA GLU A 124 13.31 7.00 2.59
C GLU A 124 12.02 7.38 3.33
N GLN A 125 11.34 8.43 2.86
CA GLN A 125 10.09 8.86 3.47
C GLN A 125 8.99 7.81 3.28
N CYS A 126 8.66 7.46 2.03
CA CYS A 126 7.48 6.63 1.72
C CYS A 126 7.64 5.20 2.24
N HIS A 127 8.85 4.64 2.18
CA HIS A 127 9.12 3.30 2.67
C HIS A 127 8.94 3.21 4.20
N LYS A 128 9.46 4.19 4.94
CA LYS A 128 9.30 4.24 6.41
C LYS A 128 7.82 4.39 6.81
N GLU A 129 7.05 5.19 6.09
CA GLU A 129 5.62 5.31 6.33
C GLU A 129 4.88 3.99 6.04
N THR A 130 5.27 3.27 4.98
CA THR A 130 4.74 1.93 4.64
C THR A 130 5.08 0.89 5.72
N GLU A 131 6.30 0.90 6.27
CA GLU A 131 6.67 0.03 7.40
C GLU A 131 5.78 0.27 8.63
N VAL A 132 5.43 1.54 8.90
CA VAL A 132 4.51 1.90 9.99
C VAL A 132 3.10 1.39 9.71
N GLN A 133 2.61 1.49 8.47
CA GLN A 133 1.32 0.91 8.05
C GLN A 133 1.28 -0.61 8.30
N LEU A 134 2.31 -1.33 7.88
CA LEU A 134 2.43 -2.78 8.09
C LEU A 134 2.44 -3.14 9.58
N SER A 135 3.18 -2.39 10.39
CA SER A 135 3.22 -2.59 11.84
C SER A 135 1.84 -2.39 12.48
N TRP A 136 1.12 -1.36 12.05
CA TRP A 136 -0.24 -1.09 12.53
C TRP A 136 -1.21 -2.21 12.13
N LEU A 137 -1.25 -2.60 10.85
CA LEU A 137 -2.10 -3.68 10.34
C LEU A 137 -1.89 -4.98 11.13
N LYS A 138 -0.63 -5.36 11.34
CA LYS A 138 -0.24 -6.54 12.12
C LYS A 138 -0.71 -6.45 13.57
N THR A 139 -0.58 -5.28 14.18
CA THR A 139 -1.03 -5.04 15.56
C THR A 139 -2.55 -5.13 15.66
N ARG A 140 -3.28 -4.51 14.74
CA ARG A 140 -4.75 -4.52 14.76
C ARG A 140 -5.33 -5.90 14.48
N MET A 141 -4.73 -6.68 13.58
CA MET A 141 -5.08 -8.09 13.36
C MET A 141 -4.91 -8.93 14.64
N LYS A 142 -3.79 -8.77 15.36
CA LYS A 142 -3.56 -9.46 16.64
C LYS A 142 -4.62 -9.12 17.68
N GLN A 143 -5.10 -7.87 17.71
CA GLN A 143 -6.16 -7.42 18.62
C GLN A 143 -7.53 -8.00 18.24
N ALA A 144 -7.87 -8.04 16.94
CA ALA A 144 -9.14 -8.59 16.47
C ALA A 144 -9.23 -10.12 16.60
N ALA A 145 -8.12 -10.82 16.40
CA ALA A 145 -8.12 -12.27 16.18
C ALA A 145 -8.81 -13.09 17.29
N PRO A 146 -8.58 -12.87 18.61
CA PRO A 146 -9.23 -13.68 19.64
C PRO A 146 -10.76 -13.59 19.58
N GLN A 147 -11.30 -12.36 19.49
CA GLN A 147 -12.75 -12.14 19.43
C GLN A 147 -13.34 -12.69 18.12
N ALA A 148 -12.67 -12.42 17.00
CA ALA A 148 -13.15 -12.86 15.70
C ALA A 148 -13.12 -14.38 15.52
N LEU A 149 -12.16 -15.08 16.11
CA LEU A 149 -11.95 -16.52 15.89
C LEU A 149 -12.59 -17.42 16.95
N LEU A 150 -12.82 -16.92 18.17
CA LEU A 150 -13.29 -17.75 19.29
C LEU A 150 -14.71 -17.43 19.76
N VAL A 151 -15.22 -16.23 19.46
CA VAL A 151 -16.49 -15.73 20.00
C VAL A 151 -17.51 -15.42 18.91
N ALA A 152 -17.11 -15.34 17.65
CA ALA A 152 -18.02 -15.00 16.56
C ALA A 152 -19.03 -16.13 16.30
N ASP A 153 -20.30 -15.85 16.60
CA ASP A 153 -21.50 -16.59 16.17
C ASP A 153 -22.05 -16.00 14.87
#